data_AF-A0A645H9V2-F1
#
_entry.id   AF-A0A645H9V2-F1
#
_cell.length_a   1.000
_cell.length_b   1.000
_cell.length_c   1.000
_cell.angle_alpha   90.00
_cell.angle_beta   90.00
_cell.angle_gamma   90.00
#
_symmetry.space_group_name_H-M   'P 1'
#
loop_
_entity.id
_entity.type
_entity.pdbx_description
1 polymer ?
#
loop_
_entity_poly.entity_id
_entity_poly.type
_entity_poly.pdbx_seq_one_letter_code
_entity_poly.pdbx_strand_id
1 'polypeptide(L)'
;MKALTLIQPWATLIAMKEKKIETRSWRTLYQGELAIHAGKKIDKKICEREPYKSVLAAHGYTDDNLPTGCVVAICTLLDCCKIFYDEADGVSRLMDFGCTKIEGNELAFGDYKAGRYGWKLHDVKMLTEPIPAKGALSLWEWL
;
A
#
# COMPACT_ATOMS: atom_id res chain seq x y z
N MET A 1 1.27 -8.72 -16.57
CA MET A 1 1.69 -7.57 -15.71
C MET A 1 1.74 -8.07 -14.28
N LYS A 2 2.68 -7.64 -13.44
CA LYS A 2 2.66 -8.09 -12.03
C LYS A 2 1.52 -7.43 -11.27
N ALA A 3 0.98 -8.15 -10.29
CA ALA A 3 -0.03 -7.63 -9.37
C ALA A 3 0.27 -8.00 -7.92
N LEU A 4 -0.20 -7.16 -7.00
CA LEU A 4 -0.12 -7.38 -5.56
C LEU A 4 -1.52 -7.30 -4.95
N THR A 5 -1.92 -8.35 -4.24
CA THR A 5 -3.17 -8.38 -3.48
C THR A 5 -2.98 -7.74 -2.10
N LEU A 6 -3.83 -6.78 -1.76
CA LEU A 6 -3.91 -6.19 -0.43
C LEU A 6 -5.31 -6.38 0.15
N ILE A 7 -5.39 -6.56 1.46
CA ILE A 7 -6.66 -6.45 2.17
C ILE A 7 -7.08 -4.98 2.23
N GLN A 8 -8.37 -4.71 2.34
CA GLN A 8 -8.85 -3.33 2.52
C GLN A 8 -8.69 -2.89 3.98
N PRO A 9 -8.40 -1.59 4.24
CA PRO A 9 -8.48 -0.45 3.31
C PRO A 9 -7.21 -0.11 2.52
N TRP A 10 -6.11 -0.84 2.71
CA TRP A 10 -4.80 -0.46 2.16
C TRP A 10 -4.76 -0.40 0.62
N ALA A 11 -5.50 -1.26 -0.09
CA ALA A 11 -5.59 -1.19 -1.54
C ALA A 11 -6.16 0.16 -2.00
N THR A 12 -7.26 0.61 -1.39
CA THR A 12 -7.87 1.91 -1.70
C THR A 12 -7.01 3.09 -1.24
N LEU A 13 -6.33 3.00 -0.09
CA LEU A 13 -5.39 4.05 0.35
C LEU A 13 -4.25 4.25 -0.66
N ILE A 14 -3.75 3.17 -1.26
CA ILE A 14 -2.76 3.26 -2.34
C ILE A 14 -3.39 3.92 -3.56
N ALA A 15 -4.56 3.46 -4.00
CA ALA A 15 -5.24 3.99 -5.18
C ALA A 15 -5.49 5.51 -5.08
N MET A 16 -5.87 5.99 -3.90
CA MET A 16 -6.09 7.42 -3.59
C MET A 16 -4.80 8.23 -3.37
N LYS A 17 -3.62 7.60 -3.43
CA LYS A 17 -2.29 8.18 -3.19
C LYS A 17 -2.04 8.65 -1.74
N GLU A 18 -2.90 8.24 -0.82
CA GLU A 18 -2.78 8.49 0.62
C GLU A 18 -1.70 7.59 1.25
N LYS A 19 -1.49 6.41 0.66
CA LYS A 19 -0.41 5.49 1.00
C LYS A 19 0.55 5.32 -0.18
N LYS A 20 1.83 5.66 0.03
CA LYS A 20 2.87 5.65 -1.02
C LYS A 20 3.87 4.51 -0.86
N ILE A 21 3.98 3.94 0.34
CA ILE A 21 4.98 2.90 0.65
C ILE A 21 4.26 1.66 1.16
N GLU A 22 4.20 0.61 0.35
CA GLU A 22 3.66 -0.66 0.80
C GLU A 22 4.66 -1.41 1.71
N THR A 23 4.21 -2.00 2.82
CA THR A 23 5.12 -2.65 3.78
C THR A 23 5.00 -4.17 3.78
N ARG A 24 6.11 -4.90 3.65
CA ARG A 24 6.12 -6.37 3.64
C ARG A 24 7.25 -6.94 4.49
N SER A 25 7.07 -8.18 4.94
CA SER A 25 8.10 -8.94 5.64
C SER A 25 9.17 -9.52 4.70
N TRP A 26 8.97 -9.40 3.38
CA TRP A 26 9.82 -9.97 2.36
C TRP A 26 10.19 -8.94 1.31
N ARG A 27 11.35 -9.17 0.69
CA ARG A 27 11.93 -8.33 -0.36
C ARG A 27 11.53 -8.82 -1.74
N THR A 28 11.31 -7.91 -2.67
CA THR A 28 11.27 -8.22 -4.10
C THR A 28 12.41 -7.54 -4.84
N LEU A 29 12.86 -8.17 -5.93
CA LEU A 29 13.76 -7.57 -6.92
C LEU A 29 12.99 -6.97 -8.10
N TYR A 30 11.69 -7.22 -8.18
CA TYR A 30 10.86 -6.69 -9.24
C TYR A 30 10.77 -5.17 -9.12
N GLN A 31 11.01 -4.49 -10.23
CA GLN A 31 10.76 -3.07 -10.44
C GLN A 31 10.03 -2.94 -11.78
N GLY A 32 9.02 -2.10 -11.84
CA GLY A 32 8.16 -1.97 -13.02
C GLY A 32 6.68 -1.87 -12.69
N GLU A 33 5.85 -1.98 -13.72
CA GLU A 33 4.40 -1.81 -13.61
C GLU A 33 3.78 -2.84 -12.66
N LEU A 34 2.97 -2.34 -11.73
CA LEU A 34 2.34 -3.13 -10.70
C LEU A 34 0.86 -2.75 -10.59
N ALA A 35 0.01 -3.76 -10.73
CA ALA A 35 -1.40 -3.64 -10.43
C ALA A 35 -1.69 -3.84 -8.94
N ILE A 36 -2.56 -2.99 -8.41
CA ILE A 36 -3.01 -3.02 -7.02
C ILE A 36 -4.37 -3.71 -7.00
N HIS A 37 -4.39 -4.93 -6.46
CA HIS A 37 -5.60 -5.72 -6.31
C HIS A 37 -6.16 -5.60 -4.91
N ALA A 38 -7.43 -5.20 -4.81
CA ALA A 38 -8.19 -5.26 -3.57
C ALA A 38 -8.72 -6.69 -3.37
N GLY A 39 -8.22 -7.36 -2.34
CA GLY A 39 -8.69 -8.67 -1.92
C GLY A 39 -10.16 -8.66 -1.47
N LYS A 40 -10.71 -9.83 -1.14
CA LYS A 40 -12.11 -9.96 -0.68
C LYS A 40 -12.33 -9.53 0.78
N LYS A 41 -11.26 -9.39 1.56
CA LYS A 41 -11.36 -9.09 3.00
C LYS A 41 -11.21 -7.59 3.24
N ILE A 42 -12.13 -7.05 4.04
CA ILE A 42 -12.08 -5.69 4.60
C ILE A 42 -11.77 -5.79 6.10
N ASP A 43 -10.76 -5.05 6.56
CA ASP A 43 -10.51 -4.86 7.98
C ASP A 43 -11.36 -3.69 8.51
N LYS A 44 -12.62 -3.97 8.83
CA LYS A 44 -13.60 -2.98 9.33
C LYS A 44 -13.10 -2.28 10.60
N LYS A 45 -12.36 -2.98 11.47
CA LYS A 45 -11.82 -2.40 12.71
C LYS A 45 -10.77 -1.33 12.43
N ILE A 46 -9.95 -1.53 11.39
CA ILE A 46 -8.98 -0.53 10.95
C ILE A 46 -9.68 0.64 10.26
N CYS A 47 -10.71 0.40 9.45
CA CYS A 47 -11.47 1.46 8.79
C CYS A 47 -12.08 2.46 9.77
N GLU A 48 -12.47 2.02 10.98
CA GLU A 48 -13.03 2.88 12.03
C GLU A 48 -12.00 3.61 12.90
N ARG A 49 -10.69 3.41 12.68
CA ARG A 49 -9.62 4.08 13.45
C ARG A 49 -9.09 5.29 12.73
N GLU A 50 -8.67 6.30 13.47
CA GLU A 50 -7.90 7.41 12.89
C GLU A 50 -6.44 6.98 12.59
N PRO A 51 -5.81 7.48 11.51
CA PRO A 51 -6.36 8.42 10.53
C PRO A 51 -7.15 7.76 9.38
N TYR A 52 -7.34 6.43 9.39
CA TYR A 52 -8.01 5.70 8.31
C TYR A 52 -9.44 6.19 8.07
N LYS A 53 -10.22 6.39 9.13
CA LYS A 53 -11.62 6.80 9.06
C LYS A 53 -11.79 8.15 8.37
N SER A 54 -11.11 9.19 8.86
CA SER A 54 -11.22 10.53 8.30
C SER A 54 -10.68 10.60 6.87
N VAL A 55 -9.57 9.91 6.58
CA VAL A 55 -9.01 9.84 5.22
C VAL A 55 -9.96 9.12 4.27
N LEU A 56 -10.52 7.97 4.63
CA LEU A 56 -11.51 7.28 3.79
C LEU A 56 -12.74 8.14 3.53
N ALA A 57 -13.29 8.77 4.58
CA ALA A 57 -14.47 9.61 4.47
C ALA A 57 -14.24 10.84 3.58
N ALA A 58 -13.05 11.44 3.63
CA ALA A 58 -12.68 12.57 2.77
C ALA A 58 -12.72 12.23 1.26
N HIS A 59 -12.56 10.95 0.92
CA HIS A 59 -12.66 10.43 -0.45
C HIS A 59 -14.00 9.74 -0.73
N GLY A 60 -14.99 9.87 0.17
CA GLY A 60 -16.32 9.26 0.01
C GLY A 60 -16.37 7.75 0.28
N TYR A 61 -15.34 7.18 0.91
CA TYR A 61 -15.29 5.76 1.27
C TYR A 61 -15.74 5.51 2.71
N THR A 62 -16.37 4.37 2.89
CA THR A 62 -16.72 3.73 4.18
C THR A 62 -16.33 2.27 4.09
N ASP A 63 -16.35 1.55 5.22
CA ASP A 63 -16.07 0.12 5.23
C ASP A 63 -17.11 -0.73 4.47
N ASP A 64 -18.24 -0.14 4.08
CA ASP A 64 -19.32 -0.80 3.34
C ASP A 64 -19.26 -0.60 1.82
N ASN A 65 -18.50 0.40 1.32
CA ASN A 65 -18.40 0.68 -0.12
C ASN A 65 -16.99 0.49 -0.71
N LEU A 66 -16.04 -0.01 0.09
CA LEU A 66 -14.70 -0.32 -0.40
C LEU A 66 -14.73 -1.42 -1.48
N PRO A 67 -14.07 -1.21 -2.64
CA PRO A 67 -14.04 -2.21 -3.71
C PRO A 67 -13.31 -3.47 -3.24
N THR A 68 -13.78 -4.63 -3.68
CA THR A 68 -13.15 -5.92 -3.35
C THR A 68 -13.15 -6.85 -4.55
N GLY A 69 -12.22 -7.80 -4.57
CA GLY A 69 -12.11 -8.80 -5.65
C GLY A 69 -11.75 -8.22 -7.02
N CYS A 70 -11.10 -7.06 -7.07
CA CYS A 70 -10.81 -6.34 -8.30
C CYS A 70 -9.48 -5.59 -8.22
N VAL A 71 -8.91 -5.28 -9.38
CA VAL A 71 -7.82 -4.31 -9.50
C VAL A 71 -8.40 -2.91 -9.44
N VAL A 72 -7.80 -2.06 -8.60
CA VAL A 72 -8.30 -0.71 -8.30
C VAL A 72 -7.34 0.39 -8.76
N ALA A 73 -6.07 0.05 -8.99
CA ALA A 73 -5.06 0.99 -9.49
C ALA A 73 -3.95 0.26 -10.24
N ILE A 74 -3.27 1.01 -11.10
CA ILE A 74 -1.98 0.65 -11.68
C ILE A 74 -0.95 1.65 -11.17
N CYS A 75 0.22 1.19 -10.81
CA CYS A 75 1.34 2.02 -10.39
C CYS A 75 2.63 1.42 -10.91
N THR A 76 3.75 2.03 -10.54
CA THR A 76 5.06 1.45 -10.78
C THR A 76 5.74 1.23 -9.44
N LEU A 77 6.32 0.04 -9.26
CA LEU A 77 7.17 -0.27 -8.12
C LEU A 77 8.58 0.25 -8.41
N LEU A 78 8.96 1.36 -7.78
CA LEU A 78 10.24 2.02 -8.01
C LEU A 78 11.38 1.25 -7.34
N ASP A 79 11.17 0.89 -6.08
CA ASP A 79 12.20 0.33 -5.22
C ASP A 79 11.60 -0.44 -4.05
N CYS A 80 12.39 -1.37 -3.50
CA CYS A 80 12.06 -2.16 -2.32
C CYS A 80 13.20 -2.04 -1.30
N CYS A 81 13.08 -1.07 -0.41
CA CYS A 81 14.13 -0.69 0.53
C CYS A 81 13.92 -1.36 1.89
N LYS A 82 15.02 -1.72 2.56
CA LYS A 82 14.95 -2.21 3.95
C LYS A 82 14.56 -1.05 4.87
N ILE A 83 13.74 -1.33 5.86
CA ILE A 83 13.37 -0.37 6.90
C ILE A 83 14.33 -0.50 8.08
N PHE A 84 14.81 0.63 8.56
CA PHE A 84 15.60 0.73 9.79
C PHE A 84 14.99 1.77 10.73
N TYR A 85 15.34 1.67 12.01
CA TYR A 85 14.98 2.65 13.03
C TYR A 85 16.20 3.53 13.28
N ASP A 86 16.01 4.84 13.16
CA ASP A 86 17.03 5.84 13.43
C ASP A 86 16.93 6.25 14.89
N GLU A 87 17.93 5.85 15.69
CA GLU A 87 17.97 6.16 17.12
C GLU A 87 18.25 7.64 17.40
N ALA A 88 18.81 8.39 16.44
CA ALA A 88 19.19 9.78 16.65
C ALA A 88 17.96 10.68 16.83
N ASP A 89 16.89 10.45 16.06
CA ASP A 89 15.63 11.19 16.15
C ASP A 89 14.39 10.31 16.42
N GLY A 90 14.57 9.00 16.63
CA GLY A 90 13.54 8.09 17.10
C GLY A 90 12.48 7.76 16.03
N VAL A 91 12.89 7.66 14.76
CA VAL A 91 11.96 7.48 13.63
C VAL A 91 12.36 6.32 12.73
N SER A 92 11.37 5.67 12.12
CA SER A 92 11.65 4.69 11.07
C SER A 92 11.98 5.37 9.75
N ARG A 93 12.90 4.78 8.99
CA ARG A 93 13.35 5.26 7.69
C ARG A 93 13.48 4.13 6.68
N LEU A 94 13.38 4.46 5.39
CA LEU A 94 13.84 3.58 4.32
C LEU A 94 15.34 3.74 4.12
N MET A 95 16.02 2.62 3.93
CA MET A 95 17.43 2.55 3.53
C MET A 95 17.56 2.81 2.02
N ASP A 96 17.12 4.00 1.59
CA ASP A 96 17.28 4.52 0.23
C ASP A 96 18.23 5.72 0.21
N PHE A 97 18.54 6.25 -0.97
CA PHE A 97 19.50 7.36 -1.11
C PHE A 97 19.14 8.60 -0.26
N GLY A 98 17.85 8.84 -0.05
CA GLY A 98 17.36 9.98 0.73
C GLY A 98 17.17 9.71 2.21
N CYS A 99 17.46 8.49 2.69
CA CYS A 99 17.09 8.05 4.05
C CYS A 99 15.65 8.43 4.40
N THR A 100 14.71 8.10 3.49
CA THR A 100 13.33 8.59 3.51
C THR A 100 12.69 8.35 4.88
N LYS A 101 12.37 9.45 5.56
CA LYS A 101 11.69 9.44 6.86
C LYS A 101 10.24 8.98 6.70
N ILE A 102 9.79 8.11 7.61
CA ILE A 102 8.39 7.68 7.66
C ILE A 102 7.66 8.49 8.73
N GLU A 103 6.66 9.26 8.33
CA GLU A 103 5.92 10.16 9.21
C GLU A 103 4.47 10.39 8.76
N GLY A 104 3.70 11.08 9.60
CA GLY A 104 2.30 11.41 9.32
C GLY A 104 1.43 10.16 9.10
N ASN A 105 0.47 10.26 8.18
CA ASN A 105 -0.43 9.17 7.85
C ASN A 105 0.31 7.95 7.28
N GLU A 106 1.41 8.16 6.56
CA GLU A 106 2.19 7.05 6.00
C GLU A 106 2.67 6.11 7.10
N LEU A 107 3.16 6.65 8.22
CA LEU A 107 3.55 5.85 9.40
C LEU A 107 2.39 5.02 9.95
N ALA A 108 1.18 5.59 10.00
CA ALA A 108 0.00 4.90 10.48
C ALA A 108 -0.48 3.81 9.52
N PHE A 109 -0.23 3.96 8.22
CA PHE A 109 -0.73 3.10 7.14
C PHE A 109 0.10 1.85 6.87
N GLY A 110 1.11 1.53 7.68
CA GLY A 110 1.95 0.35 7.46
C GLY A 110 2.67 -0.12 8.72
N ASP A 111 3.36 -1.25 8.59
CA ASP A 111 4.24 -1.76 9.65
C ASP A 111 5.68 -1.43 9.27
N TYR A 112 6.20 -0.34 9.86
CA TYR A 112 7.55 0.17 9.63
C TYR A 112 8.56 -0.25 10.71
N LYS A 113 8.33 -1.40 11.34
CA LYS A 113 9.35 -1.98 12.23
C LYS A 113 10.63 -2.30 11.45
N ALA A 114 11.77 -2.09 12.10
CA ALA A 114 13.07 -2.43 11.56
C ALA A 114 13.13 -3.90 11.12
N GLY A 115 13.79 -4.15 9.98
CA GLY A 115 13.89 -5.49 9.39
C GLY A 115 12.80 -5.84 8.37
N ARG A 116 11.73 -5.04 8.27
CA ARG A 116 10.75 -5.11 7.18
C ARG A 116 11.23 -4.37 5.93
N TYR A 117 10.44 -4.43 4.86
CA TYR A 117 10.73 -3.75 3.60
C TYR A 117 9.60 -2.79 3.22
N GLY A 118 9.99 -1.59 2.78
CA GLY A 118 9.11 -0.59 2.20
C GLY A 118 9.22 -0.59 0.68
N TRP A 119 8.10 -0.80 0.02
CA TRP A 119 7.94 -0.86 -1.43
C TRP A 119 7.45 0.50 -1.90
N LYS A 120 8.32 1.25 -2.57
CA LYS A 120 8.03 2.62 -3.03
C LYS A 120 7.18 2.57 -4.29
N LEU A 121 5.95 3.05 -4.19
CA LEU A 121 4.99 3.09 -5.29
C LEU A 121 4.99 4.49 -5.90
N HIS A 122 5.15 4.58 -7.22
CA HIS A 122 5.07 5.83 -7.96
C HIS A 122 4.06 5.74 -9.10
N ASP A 123 3.74 6.90 -9.68
CA ASP A 123 2.82 7.03 -10.81
C ASP A 123 1.50 6.26 -10.62
N VAL A 124 0.99 6.26 -9.38
CA VAL A 124 -0.25 5.59 -9.06
C VAL A 124 -1.40 6.24 -9.85
N LYS A 125 -2.11 5.42 -10.60
CA LYS A 125 -3.30 5.78 -11.37
C LYS A 125 -4.44 4.89 -10.89
N MET A 126 -5.35 5.48 -10.13
CA MET A 126 -6.61 4.83 -9.78
C MET A 126 -7.40 4.56 -11.06
N LEU A 127 -7.97 3.36 -11.17
CA LEU A 127 -8.87 3.02 -12.26
C LEU A 127 -10.23 3.67 -12.03
N THR A 128 -10.81 4.27 -13.07
CA THR A 128 -12.16 4.83 -13.01
C THR A 128 -13.21 3.74 -12.78
N GLU A 129 -12.98 2.56 -13.36
CA GLU A 129 -13.78 1.36 -13.14
C GLU A 129 -12.85 0.22 -12.68
N PRO A 130 -13.06 -0.34 -11.47
CA PRO A 130 -12.27 -1.47 -11.00
C PRO A 130 -12.47 -2.70 -11.88
N ILE A 131 -11.38 -3.43 -12.17
CA ILE A 131 -11.41 -4.59 -13.05
C ILE A 131 -11.50 -5.88 -12.21
N PRO A 132 -12.57 -6.68 -12.31
CA PRO A 132 -12.67 -7.94 -11.56
C PRO A 132 -11.50 -8.88 -11.86
N ALA A 133 -10.89 -9.43 -10.80
CA ALA A 133 -9.79 -10.38 -10.93
C ALA A 133 -9.69 -11.29 -9.71
N LYS A 134 -9.26 -12.54 -9.92
CA LYS A 134 -8.95 -13.46 -8.83
C LYS A 134 -7.55 -13.14 -8.29
N GLY A 135 -7.48 -12.57 -7.09
CA GLY A 135 -6.21 -12.30 -6.42
C GLY A 135 -5.46 -13.58 -6.04
N ALA A 136 -4.15 -13.47 -5.93
CA ALA A 136 -3.26 -14.54 -5.46
C ALA A 136 -2.27 -14.02 -4.39
N LEU A 137 -1.59 -14.97 -3.74
CA LEU A 137 -0.53 -14.67 -2.78
C LEU A 137 0.75 -14.21 -3.49
N SER A 138 1.60 -13.49 -2.76
CA SER A 138 2.85 -12.92 -3.29
C SER A 138 2.61 -12.00 -4.50
N LEU A 139 3.66 -11.68 -5.26
CA LEU A 139 3.50 -11.09 -6.58
C LEU A 139 3.01 -12.17 -7.55
N TRP A 140 1.96 -11.84 -8.31
CA TRP A 140 1.35 -12.76 -9.27
C TRP A 140 1.21 -12.11 -10.65
N GLU A 141 0.99 -12.93 -11.69
CA GLU A 141 0.76 -12.44 -13.05
C GLU A 141 -0.71 -12.11 -13.25
N TRP A 142 -0.99 -10.84 -13.50
CA TRP A 142 -2.26 -10.31 -13.95
C TRP A 142 -2.15 -10.00 -15.45
N LEU A 143 -2.95 -10.72 -16.24
CA LEU A 143 -2.85 -10.89 -17.70
C LEU A 143 -1.83 -11.95 -18.12
#